data_AF-A0A6P1NXD2-F1
#
_entry.id   AF-A0A6P1NXD2-F1
#
_cell.length_a   1.000
_cell.length_b   1.000
_cell.length_c   1.000
_cell.angle_alpha   90.00
_cell.angle_beta   90.00
_cell.angle_gamma   90.00
#
_symmetry.space_group_name_H-M   'P 1'
#
loop_
_entity.id
_entity.type
_entity.pdbx_description
1 polymer ?
#
loop_
_entity_poly.entity_id
_entity_poly.type
_entity_poly.pdbx_seq_one_letter_code
_entity_poly.pdbx_strand_id
1 'polypeptide(L)'
;MNVITLHLSDTVKIEVDNSFSGLETVKYNGEIVSEKKSLLGEVHSFTQEENGEPVQYEVRIGIKNLGRISVAIYRNNKVILLS
;
A
#
# COMPACT_ATOMS: atom_id res chain seq x y z
N MET A 1 -9.03 -8.48 4.60
CA MET A 1 -8.43 -9.58 3.80
C MET A 1 -7.08 -9.08 3.34
N ASN A 2 -6.02 -9.86 3.54
CA ASN A 2 -4.71 -9.45 3.03
C ASN A 2 -4.72 -9.55 1.49
N VAL A 3 -4.35 -8.45 0.85
CA VAL A 3 -4.27 -8.35 -0.62
C VAL A 3 -2.84 -8.59 -1.05
N ILE A 4 -1.89 -7.89 -0.42
CA ILE A 4 -0.49 -8.04 -0.73
C ILE A 4 0.38 -7.82 0.52
N THR A 5 1.50 -8.53 0.55
CA THR A 5 2.59 -8.30 1.49
C THR A 5 3.87 -8.20 0.68
N LEU A 6 4.53 -7.05 0.73
CA LEU A 6 5.78 -6.79 0.04
C LEU A 6 6.91 -6.66 1.06
N HIS A 7 7.90 -7.54 0.94
CA HIS A 7 9.18 -7.40 1.63
C HIS A 7 10.16 -6.68 0.69
N LEU A 8 10.51 -5.44 0.99
CA LEU A 8 11.47 -4.65 0.22
C LEU A 8 12.91 -4.91 0.66
N SER A 9 13.08 -5.19 1.94
CA SER A 9 14.34 -5.58 2.58
C SER A 9 14.02 -6.36 3.86
N ASP A 10 15.05 -6.75 4.61
CA ASP A 10 14.89 -7.35 5.94
C ASP A 10 14.25 -6.38 6.96
N THR A 11 14.30 -5.08 6.70
CA THR A 11 13.83 -4.02 7.61
C THR A 11 12.58 -3.30 7.13
N VAL A 12 12.13 -3.54 5.89
CA VAL A 12 11.00 -2.84 5.29
C VAL A 12 9.98 -3.83 4.74
N LYS A 13 8.80 -3.80 5.34
CA LYS A 13 7.62 -4.57 4.95
C LYS A 13 6.43 -3.63 4.75
N ILE A 14 5.74 -3.78 3.62
CA ILE A 14 4.49 -3.08 3.32
C ILE A 14 3.37 -4.11 3.21
N GLU A 15 2.29 -3.89 3.95
CA GLU A 15 1.12 -4.76 3.92
C GLU A 15 -0.08 -3.93 3.45
N VAL A 16 -0.86 -4.50 2.53
CA VAL A 16 -2.10 -3.90 2.05
C VAL A 16 -3.23 -4.86 2.33
N ASP A 17 -4.18 -4.39 3.13
CA ASP A 17 -5.40 -5.10 3.45
C ASP A 17 -6.59 -4.37 2.81
N ASN A 18 -7.58 -5.15 2.35
CA ASN A 18 -8.86 -4.64 1.90
C ASN A 18 -9.99 -5.43 2.56
N SER A 19 -11.01 -4.76 3.08
CA SER A 19 -12.20 -5.41 3.62
C SER A 19 -13.27 -5.57 2.54
N PHE A 20 -14.20 -6.50 2.75
CA PHE A 20 -15.36 -6.64 1.86
C PHE A 20 -16.22 -5.37 1.78
N SER A 21 -16.14 -4.48 2.77
CA SER A 21 -16.83 -3.19 2.77
C SER A 21 -16.04 -2.05 2.13
N GLY A 22 -14.89 -2.35 1.51
CA GLY A 22 -14.03 -1.38 0.83
C GLY A 22 -13.13 -0.59 1.77
N LEU A 23 -12.87 -1.08 3.00
CA LEU A 23 -11.89 -0.48 3.88
C LEU A 23 -10.49 -0.92 3.44
N GLU A 24 -9.70 0.03 2.96
CA GLU A 24 -8.32 -0.12 2.52
C GLU A 24 -7.40 0.31 3.65
N THR A 25 -6.51 -0.59 4.08
CA THR A 25 -5.55 -0.34 5.16
C THR A 25 -4.14 -0.65 4.66
N VAL A 26 -3.24 0.32 4.78
CA VAL A 26 -1.82 0.19 4.44
C VAL A 26 -1.01 0.20 5.73
N LYS A 27 -0.13 -0.78 5.88
CA LYS A 27 0.78 -0.88 7.03
C LYS A 27 2.23 -0.86 6.57
N TYR A 28 3.07 -0.20 7.37
CA TYR A 28 4.52 -0.20 7.25
C TYR A 28 5.10 -0.86 8.50
N ASN A 29 5.80 -1.98 8.33
CA ASN A 29 6.34 -2.77 9.45
C ASN A 29 5.31 -3.13 10.52
N GLY A 30 4.05 -3.38 10.11
CA GLY A 30 2.93 -3.70 11.00
C GLY A 30 2.18 -2.50 11.58
N GLU A 31 2.70 -1.28 11.45
CA GLU A 31 2.01 -0.05 11.88
C GLU A 31 1.08 0.46 10.78
N ILE A 32 -0.15 0.84 11.11
CA ILE A 32 -1.10 1.44 10.15
C ILE A 32 -0.62 2.85 9.81
N VAL A 33 -0.18 3.04 8.58
CA VAL A 33 0.28 4.35 8.06
C VAL A 33 -0.81 5.06 7.26
N SER A 34 -1.81 4.33 6.79
CA SER A 34 -2.95 4.92 6.09
C SER A 34 -4.16 3.98 6.11
N GLU A 35 -5.35 4.55 6.29
CA GLU A 35 -6.61 3.82 6.21
C GLU A 35 -7.68 4.70 5.55
N LYS A 36 -8.36 4.16 4.55
CA LYS A 36 -9.37 4.87 3.76
C LYS A 36 -10.48 3.92 3.33
N LYS A 37 -11.68 4.46 3.09
CA LYS A 37 -12.81 3.68 2.59
C LYS A 37 -13.10 4.07 1.14
N SER A 38 -13.06 3.11 0.23
CA SER A 38 -13.32 3.30 -1.19
C SER A 38 -14.10 2.13 -1.81
N LEU A 39 -14.89 2.43 -2.84
CA LEU A 39 -15.59 1.42 -3.65
C LEU A 39 -14.78 0.98 -4.88
N LEU A 40 -13.82 1.81 -5.32
CA LEU A 40 -13.08 1.59 -6.58
C LEU A 40 -11.56 1.55 -6.39
N GLY A 41 -11.06 1.70 -5.17
CA GLY A 41 -9.64 1.96 -4.90
C GLY A 41 -9.35 3.41 -4.53
N GLU A 42 -8.24 3.64 -3.84
CA GLU A 42 -7.73 4.97 -3.51
C GLU A 42 -6.17 5.00 -3.50
N VAL A 43 -5.59 6.20 -3.50
CA VAL A 43 -4.15 6.47 -3.37
C VAL A 43 -3.75 6.82 -1.94
N HIS A 44 -3.06 5.89 -1.27
CA HIS A 44 -2.49 6.09 0.05
C HIS A 44 -1.06 6.63 -0.06
N SER A 45 -0.85 7.87 0.37
CA SER A 45 0.49 8.49 0.43
C SER A 45 0.93 8.66 1.87
N PHE A 46 2.18 8.32 2.17
CA PHE A 46 2.79 8.49 3.48
C PHE A 46 4.31 8.62 3.36
N THR A 47 4.97 9.10 4.41
CA THR A 47 6.43 9.25 4.45
C THR A 47 6.97 8.45 5.62
N GLN A 48 8.10 7.77 5.43
CA GLN A 48 8.83 7.08 6.49
C GLN A 48 10.32 7.43 6.45
N GLU A 49 10.97 7.38 7.61
CA GLU A 49 12.42 7.55 7.69
C GLU A 49 13.12 6.21 7.42
N GLU A 50 14.01 6.20 6.43
CA GLU A 50 14.89 5.06 6.17
C GLU A 50 16.33 5.55 6.11
N ASN A 51 17.20 4.96 6.95
CA ASN A 51 18.61 5.33 7.03
C ASN A 51 18.85 6.83 7.28
N GLY A 52 17.94 7.50 8.02
CA GLY A 52 18.02 8.93 8.31
C GLY A 52 17.54 9.84 7.17
N GLU A 53 17.01 9.29 6.08
CA GLU A 53 16.40 10.07 4.99
C GLU A 53 14.89 9.85 4.91
N PRO A 54 14.09 10.91 4.65
CA PRO A 54 12.66 10.75 4.41
C PRO A 54 12.43 10.08 3.06
N VAL A 55 11.68 8.98 3.08
CA VAL A 55 11.25 8.23 1.91
C VAL A 55 9.74 8.37 1.76
N GLN A 56 9.32 8.83 0.59
CA GLN A 56 7.91 8.94 0.24
C GLN A 56 7.40 7.64 -0.37
N TYR A 57 6.28 7.16 0.16
CA TYR A 57 5.56 6.01 -0.35
C TYR A 57 4.22 6.42 -0.93
N GLU A 58 3.83 5.72 -1.99
CA GLU A 58 2.49 5.80 -2.54
C GLU A 58 1.99 4.40 -2.88
N VAL A 59 0.88 4.01 -2.27
CA VAL A 59 0.19 2.74 -2.52
C VAL A 59 -1.12 3.07 -3.21
N ARG A 60 -1.21 2.74 -4.49
CA ARG A 60 -2.43 2.89 -5.29
C ARG A 60 -3.17 1.58 -5.29
N ILE A 61 -4.37 1.59 -4.74
CA ILE A 61 -5.29 0.47 -4.77
C ILE A 61 -6.33 0.79 -5.85
N GLY A 62 -6.69 -0.22 -6.63
CA GLY A 62 -7.71 -0.11 -7.67
C GLY A 62 -8.55 -1.37 -7.72
N ILE A 63 -9.84 -1.24 -8.02
CA ILE A 63 -10.73 -2.38 -8.26
C ILE A 63 -11.09 -2.40 -9.74
N LYS A 64 -10.70 -3.47 -10.42
CA LYS A 64 -10.96 -3.71 -11.85
C LYS A 64 -12.23 -4.54 -12.04
N ASN A 65 -12.61 -4.73 -13.31
CA ASN A 65 -13.72 -5.59 -13.72
C ASN A 65 -13.67 -6.95 -13.00
N LEU A 66 -14.84 -7.46 -12.61
CA LEU A 66 -15.02 -8.68 -11.81
C LEU A 66 -14.48 -8.61 -10.37
N GLY A 67 -14.27 -7.40 -9.83
CA GLY A 67 -13.86 -7.21 -8.43
C GLY A 67 -12.40 -7.55 -8.14
N ARG A 68 -11.57 -7.70 -9.18
CA ARG A 68 -10.13 -7.96 -9.00
C ARG A 68 -9.44 -6.71 -8.47
N ILE A 69 -8.77 -6.83 -7.33
CA ILE A 69 -7.96 -5.77 -6.75
C ILE A 69 -6.61 -5.70 -7.49
N SER A 70 -6.20 -4.50 -7.85
CA SER A 70 -4.86 -4.16 -8.34
C SER A 70 -4.15 -3.27 -7.34
N VAL A 71 -2.85 -3.48 -7.17
CA VAL A 71 -2.03 -2.68 -6.25
C VAL A 71 -0.77 -2.23 -6.97
N ALA A 72 -0.47 -0.94 -6.92
CA ALA A 72 0.78 -0.37 -7.38
C ALA A 72 1.48 0.34 -6.21
N ILE A 73 2.74 0.01 -5.95
CA ILE A 73 3.52 0.62 -4.87
C ILE A 73 4.67 1.39 -5.48
N TYR A 74 4.83 2.64 -5.03
CA TYR A 74 5.91 3.53 -5.40
C TYR A 74 6.72 3.90 -4.16
N ARG A 75 8.03 4.01 -4.33
CA ARG A 75 9.00 4.52 -3.36
C ARG A 75 9.81 5.62 -4.03
N ASN A 76 9.75 6.84 -3.50
CA ASN A 76 10.36 8.04 -4.10
C ASN A 76 10.04 8.18 -5.59
N ASN A 77 8.75 8.10 -5.94
CA ASN A 77 8.21 8.15 -7.32
C ASN A 77 8.67 7.03 -8.26
N LYS A 78 9.43 6.04 -7.78
CA LYS A 78 9.82 4.86 -8.55
C LYS A 78 8.89 3.71 -8.22
N VAL A 79 8.35 3.06 -9.26
CA VAL A 79 7.54 1.86 -9.08
C VAL A 79 8.40 0.71 -8.55
N ILE A 80 7.93 0.06 -7.50
CA ILE A 80 8.57 -1.11 -6.88
C ILE A 80 7.69 -2.36 -6.95
N LEU A 81 6.38 -2.18 -7.17
CA LEU A 81 5.44 -3.29 -7.36
C LEU A 81 4.26 -2.88 -8.23
N LEU A 82 3.84 -3.78 -9.12
CA LEU A 82 2.58 -3.73 -9.87
C LEU A 82 1.93 -5.12 -9.82
N SER A 83 0.69 -5.20 -9.34
CA SER A 83 -0.07 -6.45 -9.20
C SER A 83 -1.52 -6.34 -9.66
#